data_AF-A0A4Q6AFS6-F1
#
_entry.id   AF-A0A4Q6AFS6-F1
#
_cell.length_a   1.000
_cell.length_b   1.000
_cell.length_c   1.000
_cell.angle_alpha   90.00
_cell.angle_beta   90.00
_cell.angle_gamma   90.00
#
_symmetry.space_group_name_H-M   'P 1'
#
loop_
_entity.id
_entity.type
_entity.pdbx_description
1 polymer ?
#
loop_
_entity_poly.entity_id
_entity_poly.type
_entity_poly.pdbx_seq_one_letter_code
_entity_poly.pdbx_strand_id
1 'polypeptide(L)'
;MTRIHKQESLLVENRLTFKILSRLLHVPVTRFEARLEMNQAQKSYLPVSLKRDLSQHEVSIIEANKIFLPGIEVRYAPRRDYGPDVPPHLLGYLKEIDPQSLASLNESNKDNPYLPGDLVGKQGIENRWEHYLRGQRGYRLIQVDAFGRQSQGLEESGWSLPSVPSKPGADLELTIDYELQKATKAAFAGKNGSVVVLNPQTGEVLAAVSEPGFDPKMMQQGVSPEDWRELTLNPFKPLLDKTSGGEFAPGSVYKAVVAMAGLEEHVIDENRTIYCPGYYNLG
;
A
#
# COMPACT_ATOMS: atom_id res chain seq x y z
N MET A 1 11.15 -15.97 47.44
CA MET A 1 9.88 -16.02 46.69
C MET A 1 9.08 -14.76 47.01
N THR A 2 9.15 -13.76 46.13
CA THR A 2 8.25 -12.59 46.18
C THR A 2 8.10 -12.10 44.75
N ARG A 3 7.00 -12.50 44.10
CA ARG A 3 6.57 -12.01 42.80
C ARG A 3 5.86 -10.68 43.04
N ILE A 4 6.30 -9.61 42.39
CA ILE A 4 5.55 -8.36 42.30
C ILE A 4 5.35 -8.03 40.82
N HIS A 5 4.11 -7.65 40.56
CA HIS A 5 3.38 -7.51 39.31
C HIS A 5 4.11 -6.85 38.14
N LYS A 6 4.06 -7.50 36.97
CA LYS A 6 4.38 -6.92 35.66
C LYS A 6 3.09 -6.78 34.86
N GLN A 7 2.38 -5.66 35.03
CA GLN A 7 1.44 -5.14 34.02
C GLN A 7 0.99 -3.69 34.29
N GLU A 8 0.87 -3.22 35.53
CA GLU A 8 0.38 -1.85 35.81
C GLU A 8 1.47 -0.76 35.74
N SER A 9 2.72 -1.03 36.15
CA SER A 9 3.78 -0.01 36.21
C SER A 9 4.22 0.50 34.83
N LEU A 10 4.24 -0.38 33.83
CA LEU A 10 4.55 -0.02 32.44
C LEU A 10 3.47 0.88 31.81
N LEU A 11 2.19 0.69 32.16
CA LEU A 11 1.09 1.50 31.63
C LEU A 11 1.10 2.93 32.18
N VAL A 12 1.48 3.12 33.45
CA VAL A 12 1.55 4.44 34.09
C VAL A 12 2.71 5.28 33.54
N GLU A 13 3.88 4.68 33.35
CA GLU A 13 5.02 5.33 32.69
C GLU A 13 4.71 5.68 31.24
N ASN A 14 4.07 4.77 30.50
CA ASN A 14 3.69 5.01 29.10
C ASN A 14 2.74 6.21 28.93
N ARG A 15 1.82 6.43 29.87
CA ARG A 15 0.86 7.53 29.77
C ARG A 15 1.49 8.90 29.96
N LEU A 16 2.51 9.03 30.81
CA LEU A 16 3.28 10.27 30.95
C LEU A 16 4.12 10.51 29.68
N THR A 17 4.80 9.48 29.21
CA THR A 17 5.59 9.53 27.98
C THR A 17 4.74 9.93 26.76
N PHE A 18 3.54 9.37 26.60
CA PHE A 18 2.63 9.76 25.51
C PHE A 18 2.11 11.19 25.63
N LYS A 19 1.89 11.71 26.85
CA LYS A 19 1.54 13.13 27.04
C LYS A 19 2.66 14.06 26.61
N ILE A 20 3.91 13.72 26.93
CA ILE A 20 5.09 14.48 26.49
C ILE A 20 5.20 14.41 24.97
N LEU A 21 5.17 13.20 24.39
CA LEU A 21 5.24 13.00 22.94
C LEU A 21 4.11 13.72 22.19
N SER A 22 2.89 13.69 22.73
CA SER A 22 1.73 14.38 22.17
C SER A 22 1.93 15.89 22.08
N ARG A 23 2.51 16.51 23.12
CA ARG A 23 2.85 17.95 23.10
C ARG A 23 3.96 18.27 22.10
N LEU A 24 4.97 17.41 22.00
CA LEU A 24 6.09 17.61 21.09
C LEU A 24 5.67 17.48 19.61
N LEU A 25 4.82 16.50 19.30
CA LEU A 25 4.43 16.19 17.92
C LEU A 25 3.09 16.78 17.49
N HIS A 26 2.37 17.46 18.40
CA HIS A 26 1.02 17.98 18.15
C HIS A 26 0.03 16.89 17.69
N VAL A 27 0.21 15.66 18.19
CA VAL A 27 -0.63 14.51 17.88
C VAL A 27 -1.43 14.14 19.13
N PRO A 28 -2.75 13.91 19.05
CA PRO A 28 -3.55 13.52 20.22
C PRO A 28 -3.04 12.24 20.88
N VAL A 29 -3.01 12.22 22.22
CA VAL A 29 -2.60 11.05 23.03
C VAL A 29 -3.41 9.80 22.67
N THR A 30 -4.70 9.98 22.39
CA THR A 30 -5.64 8.91 22.00
C THR A 30 -5.16 8.14 20.77
N ARG A 31 -4.44 8.78 19.84
CA ARG A 31 -3.89 8.10 18.66
C ARG A 31 -2.80 7.11 19.03
N PHE A 32 -1.94 7.45 20.00
CA PHE A 32 -0.88 6.56 20.48
C PHE A 32 -1.45 5.43 21.33
N GLU A 33 -2.44 5.73 22.19
CA GLU A 33 -3.15 4.72 22.99
C GLU A 33 -3.86 3.71 22.08
N ALA A 34 -4.64 4.17 21.09
CA ALA A 34 -5.32 3.29 20.12
C ALA A 34 -4.32 2.42 19.35
N ARG A 35 -3.15 2.96 19.01
CA ARG A 35 -2.11 2.22 18.29
C ARG A 35 -1.50 1.10 19.13
N LEU A 36 -1.31 1.35 20.43
CA LEU A 36 -0.84 0.36 21.37
C LEU A 36 -1.90 -0.73 21.59
N GLU A 37 -3.18 -0.34 21.71
CA GLU A 37 -4.33 -1.24 21.83
C GLU A 37 -4.45 -2.19 20.64
N MET A 38 -4.37 -1.65 19.42
CA MET A 38 -4.42 -2.45 18.18
C MET A 38 -3.29 -3.50 18.08
N ASN A 39 -2.19 -3.31 18.80
CA ASN A 39 -1.03 -4.20 18.78
C ASN A 39 -0.83 -4.95 20.11
N GLN A 40 -1.83 -5.01 20.99
CA GLN A 40 -1.72 -5.73 22.28
C GLN A 40 -1.44 -7.22 22.14
N ALA A 41 -1.89 -7.84 21.05
CA ALA A 41 -1.63 -9.25 20.75
C ALA A 41 -0.16 -9.51 20.33
N GLN A 42 0.63 -8.45 20.09
CA GLN A 42 2.02 -8.55 19.71
C GLN A 42 2.89 -8.90 20.93
N LYS A 43 3.97 -9.66 20.69
CA LYS A 43 4.93 -10.00 21.74
C LYS A 43 5.57 -8.74 22.30
N SER A 44 5.66 -8.64 23.63
CA SER A 44 6.05 -7.40 24.34
C SER A 44 7.46 -6.86 24.05
N TYR A 45 8.32 -7.65 23.39
CA TYR A 45 9.67 -7.23 23.00
C TYR A 45 9.74 -6.67 21.57
N LEU A 46 8.66 -6.77 20.79
CA LEU A 46 8.63 -6.18 19.46
C LEU A 46 8.17 -4.71 19.55
N PRO A 47 8.85 -3.79 18.85
CA PRO A 47 8.46 -2.39 18.85
C PRO A 47 7.14 -2.19 18.10
N VAL A 48 6.34 -1.23 18.58
CA VAL A 48 5.10 -0.79 17.93
C VAL A 48 5.35 0.53 17.23
N SER A 49 5.00 0.63 15.95
CA SER A 49 5.12 1.87 15.18
C SER A 49 4.05 2.88 15.60
N LEU A 50 4.44 3.91 16.35
CA LEU A 50 3.56 4.97 16.83
C LEU A 50 3.22 6.02 15.77
N LYS A 51 4.24 6.50 15.04
CA LYS A 51 4.10 7.46 13.94
C LYS A 51 5.15 7.14 12.87
N ARG A 52 4.73 7.14 11.60
CA ARG A 52 5.61 7.03 10.45
C ARG A 52 5.80 8.39 9.79
N ASP A 53 6.82 8.48 8.94
CA ASP A 53 7.09 9.67 8.10
C ASP A 53 7.33 10.94 8.94
N LEU A 54 8.23 10.82 9.92
CA LEU A 54 8.65 11.95 10.74
C LEU A 54 9.46 12.92 9.89
N SER A 55 9.12 14.21 9.98
CA SER A 55 9.95 15.27 9.43
C SER A 55 11.28 15.37 10.18
N GLN A 56 12.30 15.93 9.52
CA GLN A 56 13.61 16.16 10.16
C GLN A 56 13.49 16.98 11.45
N HIS A 57 12.55 17.93 11.49
CA HIS A 57 12.26 18.72 12.68
C HIS A 57 11.70 17.88 13.83
N GLU A 58 10.75 16.99 13.54
CA GLU A 58 10.18 16.08 14.55
C GLU A 58 11.21 15.08 15.07
N VAL A 59 12.05 14.53 14.20
CA VAL A 59 13.18 13.67 14.59
C VAL A 59 14.10 14.42 15.55
N SER A 60 14.45 15.67 15.22
CA SER A 60 15.32 16.51 16.05
C SER A 60 14.71 16.77 17.43
N ILE A 61 13.40 17.05 17.50
CA ILE A 61 12.68 17.24 18.76
C ILE A 61 12.69 15.96 19.60
N ILE A 62 12.42 14.80 18.99
CA ILE A 62 12.38 13.52 19.71
C ILE A 62 13.77 13.17 20.26
N GLU A 63 14.82 13.27 19.44
CA GLU A 63 16.19 12.95 19.86
C GLU A 63 16.71 13.91 20.93
N ALA A 64 16.36 15.20 20.86
CA ALA A 64 16.72 16.17 21.90
C ALA A 64 16.05 15.89 23.25
N ASN A 65 14.85 15.28 23.24
CA ASN A 65 14.07 14.98 24.44
C ASN A 65 14.12 13.50 24.84
N LYS A 66 15.05 12.72 24.29
CA LYS A 66 15.14 11.26 24.49
C LYS A 66 15.18 10.82 25.95
N ILE A 67 15.80 11.63 26.82
CA ILE A 67 15.87 11.41 28.27
C ILE A 67 14.46 11.35 28.90
N PHE A 68 13.52 12.15 28.38
CA PHE A 68 12.14 12.24 28.86
C PHE A 68 11.18 11.27 28.16
N LEU A 69 11.68 10.49 27.20
CA LEU A 69 10.89 9.58 26.37
C LEU A 69 11.39 8.13 26.52
N PRO A 70 11.36 7.54 27.73
CA PRO A 70 11.82 6.17 27.94
C PRO A 70 10.99 5.20 27.08
N GLY A 71 11.68 4.30 26.39
CA GLY A 71 11.06 3.30 25.51
C GLY A 71 10.65 3.79 24.13
N ILE A 72 10.84 5.08 23.82
CA ILE A 72 10.65 5.62 22.46
C ILE A 72 12.00 5.69 21.76
N GLU A 73 12.03 5.20 20.53
CA GLU A 73 13.18 5.27 19.65
C GLU A 73 12.75 5.71 18.26
N VAL A 74 13.64 6.45 17.58
CA VAL A 74 13.48 6.77 16.16
C VAL A 74 14.20 5.69 15.35
N ARG A 75 13.48 5.06 14.42
CA ARG A 75 14.05 4.09 13.48
C ARG A 75 13.97 4.64 12.06
N TYR A 76 15.08 4.57 11.35
CA TYR A 76 15.13 4.82 9.92
C TYR A 76 14.67 3.57 9.17
N ALA A 77 13.70 3.73 8.28
CA ALA A 77 13.19 2.68 7.43
C ALA A 77 12.99 3.22 6.01
N PRO A 78 13.18 2.40 4.97
CA PRO A 78 12.88 2.80 3.61
C PRO A 78 11.39 3.12 3.48
N ARG A 79 11.09 4.18 2.74
CA ARG A 79 9.72 4.59 2.41
C ARG A 79 9.52 4.41 0.91
N ARG A 80 8.35 3.89 0.53
CA ARG A 80 7.95 3.78 -0.87
C ARG A 80 7.56 5.15 -1.40
N ASP A 81 8.26 5.63 -2.41
CA ASP A 81 7.93 6.86 -3.12
C ASP A 81 7.25 6.55 -4.45
N TYR A 82 6.15 7.24 -4.71
CA TYR A 82 5.43 7.16 -5.98
C TYR A 82 5.65 8.48 -6.73
N GLY A 83 6.13 8.38 -7.96
CA GLY A 83 6.30 9.53 -8.84
C GLY A 83 4.96 10.23 -9.16
N PRO A 84 4.97 11.51 -9.55
CA PRO A 84 3.75 12.32 -9.74
C PRO A 84 2.88 11.87 -10.92
N ASP A 85 3.51 11.32 -11.96
CA ASP A 85 2.84 10.95 -13.20
C ASP A 85 2.28 9.52 -13.18
N VAL A 86 2.54 8.77 -12.10
CA VAL A 86 2.21 7.36 -12.07
C VAL A 86 0.75 7.15 -11.63
N PRO A 87 -0.05 6.37 -12.39
CA PRO A 87 -1.44 6.12 -12.03
C PRO A 87 -1.54 5.27 -10.76
N PRO A 88 -2.32 5.71 -9.76
CA PRO A 88 -2.49 5.00 -8.49
C PRO A 88 -3.12 3.61 -8.67
N HIS A 89 -4.00 3.45 -9.66
CA HIS A 89 -4.67 2.18 -9.93
C HIS A 89 -3.75 1.14 -10.55
N LEU A 90 -2.78 1.59 -11.35
CA LEU A 90 -1.82 0.73 -12.04
C LEU A 90 -0.79 0.17 -11.06
N LEU A 91 -0.05 1.05 -10.37
CA LEU A 91 0.92 0.60 -9.38
C LEU A 91 0.24 0.05 -8.13
N GLY A 92 -0.83 0.70 -7.69
CA GLY A 92 -1.39 0.50 -6.37
C GLY A 92 -0.62 1.26 -5.31
N TYR A 93 -0.74 0.78 -4.07
CA TYR A 93 -0.06 1.36 -2.93
C TYR A 93 0.21 0.31 -1.85
N LEU A 94 1.28 0.54 -1.09
CA LEU A 94 1.56 -0.15 0.15
C LEU A 94 0.71 0.41 1.29
N LYS A 95 0.20 -0.45 2.15
CA LYS A 95 -0.42 -0.05 3.41
C LYS A 95 0.02 -1.02 4.49
N GLU A 96 -0.05 -0.57 5.73
CA GLU A 96 0.12 -1.49 6.84
C GLU A 96 -0.88 -2.65 6.78
N ILE A 97 -0.38 -3.83 7.13
CA ILE A 97 -1.19 -5.03 7.30
C ILE A 97 -2.23 -4.81 8.40
N ASP A 98 -3.48 -5.13 8.09
CA ASP A 98 -4.56 -5.04 9.06
C ASP A 98 -4.45 -6.25 10.02
N PRO A 99 -4.57 -6.07 11.34
CA PRO A 99 -4.43 -7.18 12.30
C PRO A 99 -5.36 -8.36 12.01
N GLN A 100 -6.55 -8.08 11.46
CA GLN A 100 -7.53 -9.08 11.07
C GLN A 100 -7.08 -9.94 9.87
N SER A 101 -6.32 -9.36 8.93
CA SER A 101 -5.82 -10.04 7.74
C SER A 101 -4.47 -10.73 7.97
N LEU A 102 -3.79 -10.44 9.08
CA LEU A 102 -2.46 -10.97 9.35
C LEU A 102 -2.44 -12.50 9.44
N ALA A 103 -3.44 -13.09 10.12
CA ALA A 103 -3.54 -14.54 10.28
C ALA A 103 -3.71 -15.25 8.92
N SER A 104 -4.68 -14.81 8.11
CA SER A 104 -4.96 -15.40 6.80
C SER A 104 -3.82 -15.20 5.80
N LEU A 105 -3.14 -14.05 5.82
CA LEU A 105 -1.96 -13.82 5.00
C LEU A 105 -0.79 -14.74 5.40
N ASN A 106 -0.63 -15.05 6.69
CA ASN A 106 0.41 -15.94 7.17
C ASN A 106 0.11 -17.42 6.93
N GLU A 107 -1.15 -17.81 6.75
CA GLU A 107 -1.51 -19.18 6.34
C GLU A 107 -0.94 -19.53 4.96
N SER A 108 -0.94 -18.56 4.03
CA SER A 108 -0.36 -18.70 2.69
C SER A 108 1.14 -18.41 2.63
N ASN A 109 1.71 -17.74 3.65
CA ASN A 109 3.11 -17.29 3.68
C ASN A 109 3.90 -17.89 4.85
N LYS A 110 3.84 -19.21 5.05
CA LYS A 110 4.47 -19.88 6.19
C LYS A 110 6.00 -19.72 6.26
N ASP A 111 6.67 -19.69 5.10
CA ASP A 111 8.13 -19.62 5.02
C ASP A 111 8.68 -18.20 5.26
N ASN A 112 7.84 -17.17 5.12
CA ASN A 112 8.20 -15.78 5.36
C ASN A 112 6.99 -15.05 5.96
N PRO A 113 6.69 -15.27 7.26
CA PRO A 113 5.50 -14.69 7.86
C PRO A 113 5.62 -13.16 7.98
N TYR A 114 4.52 -12.47 7.75
CA TYR A 114 4.37 -11.06 8.06
C TYR A 114 4.33 -10.85 9.57
N LEU A 115 4.87 -9.71 10.01
CA LEU A 115 4.77 -9.20 11.36
C LEU A 115 3.75 -8.05 11.43
N PRO A 116 3.13 -7.83 12.61
CA PRO A 116 2.35 -6.62 12.82
C PRO A 116 3.17 -5.36 12.51
N GLY A 117 2.57 -4.40 11.81
CA GLY A 117 3.27 -3.20 11.37
C GLY A 117 4.02 -3.32 10.04
N ASP A 118 4.01 -4.49 9.40
CA ASP A 118 4.55 -4.65 8.06
C ASP A 118 3.69 -3.93 7.02
N LEU A 119 4.35 -3.43 5.96
CA LEU A 119 3.67 -2.89 4.79
C LEU A 119 3.45 -4.01 3.78
N VAL A 120 2.28 -4.00 3.13
CA VAL A 120 1.87 -4.94 2.09
C VAL A 120 1.19 -4.18 0.96
N GLY A 121 1.42 -4.60 -0.28
CA GLY A 121 0.71 -4.09 -1.45
C GLY A 121 -0.79 -4.36 -1.35
N LYS A 122 -1.60 -3.30 -1.37
CA LYS A 122 -3.08 -3.41 -1.26
C LYS A 122 -3.77 -3.48 -2.62
N GLN A 123 -3.22 -2.84 -3.65
CA GLN A 123 -3.82 -2.79 -4.99
C GLN A 123 -2.74 -2.90 -6.06
N GLY A 124 -3.17 -3.07 -7.31
CA GLY A 124 -2.33 -2.92 -8.50
C GLY A 124 -1.16 -3.89 -8.55
N ILE A 125 -0.08 -3.44 -9.17
CA ILE A 125 1.19 -4.16 -9.30
C ILE A 125 1.80 -4.49 -7.94
N GLU A 126 1.73 -3.58 -6.97
CA GLU A 126 2.26 -3.79 -5.61
C GLU A 126 1.61 -5.04 -4.97
N ASN A 127 0.29 -5.20 -5.06
CA ASN A 127 -0.39 -6.39 -4.54
C ASN A 127 -0.09 -7.63 -5.41
N ARG A 128 -0.24 -7.50 -6.73
CA ARG A 128 -0.11 -8.63 -7.66
C ARG A 128 1.26 -9.30 -7.58
N TRP A 129 2.32 -8.53 -7.37
CA TRP A 129 3.70 -9.00 -7.36
C TRP A 129 4.36 -8.91 -5.97
N GLU A 130 3.59 -8.68 -4.90
CA GLU A 130 4.06 -8.58 -3.50
C GLU A 130 5.04 -9.70 -3.12
N HIS A 131 4.75 -10.94 -3.55
CA HIS A 131 5.57 -12.11 -3.24
C HIS A 131 7.03 -11.95 -3.71
N TYR A 132 7.23 -11.32 -4.87
CA TYR A 132 8.56 -11.05 -5.45
C TYR A 132 9.14 -9.75 -4.90
N LEU A 133 8.30 -8.72 -4.72
CA LEU A 133 8.72 -7.38 -4.30
C LEU A 133 9.17 -7.30 -2.83
N ARG A 134 8.61 -8.12 -1.93
CA ARG A 134 8.93 -7.99 -0.50
C ARG A 134 10.26 -8.63 -0.08
N GLY A 135 10.83 -9.49 -0.91
CA GLY A 135 12.06 -10.23 -0.59
C GLY A 135 11.91 -11.23 0.55
N GLN A 136 13.02 -11.53 1.24
CA GLN A 136 13.06 -12.47 2.37
C GLN A 136 13.63 -11.82 3.62
N ARG A 137 12.93 -11.97 4.75
CA ARG A 137 13.40 -11.45 6.04
C ARG A 137 14.62 -12.22 6.51
N GLY A 138 15.62 -11.46 6.94
CA GLY A 138 16.73 -11.96 7.73
C GLY A 138 16.38 -11.95 9.21
N TYR A 139 17.28 -12.47 10.04
CA TYR A 139 17.18 -12.34 11.49
C TYR A 139 18.56 -12.13 12.10
N ARG A 140 18.58 -11.44 13.23
CA ARG A 140 19.77 -11.28 14.06
C ARG A 140 19.39 -11.64 15.48
N LEU A 141 20.14 -12.57 16.06
CA LEU A 141 20.01 -12.86 17.49
C LEU A 141 20.72 -11.76 18.27
N ILE A 142 20.03 -11.20 19.26
CA ILE A 142 20.57 -10.20 20.18
C ILE A 142 20.46 -10.73 21.60
N GLN A 143 21.46 -10.45 22.44
CA GLN A 143 21.36 -10.71 23.86
C GLN A 143 20.68 -9.53 24.55
N VAL A 144 19.77 -9.85 25.47
CA VAL A 144 19.03 -8.87 26.24
C VAL A 144 19.21 -9.10 27.74
N ASP A 145 19.18 -8.02 28.52
CA ASP A 145 19.13 -8.09 29.99
C ASP A 145 17.75 -8.53 30.50
N ALA A 146 17.60 -8.68 31.82
CA ALA A 146 16.33 -9.05 32.46
C ALA A 146 15.18 -8.05 32.19
N PHE A 147 15.51 -6.83 31.74
CA PHE A 147 14.57 -5.78 31.39
C PHE A 147 14.31 -5.72 29.87
N GLY A 148 14.94 -6.56 29.06
CA GLY A 148 14.75 -6.63 27.62
C GLY A 148 15.60 -5.63 26.82
N ARG A 149 16.57 -4.97 27.45
CA ARG A 149 17.48 -4.03 26.78
C ARG A 149 18.65 -4.78 26.17
N GLN A 150 19.07 -4.40 24.97
CA GLN A 150 20.21 -5.02 24.27
C GLN A 150 21.49 -4.86 25.10
N SER A 151 22.17 -5.98 25.41
CA SER A 151 23.47 -5.94 26.10
C SER A 151 24.60 -5.77 25.09
N GLN A 152 25.48 -4.79 25.32
CA GLN A 152 26.67 -4.55 24.48
C GLN A 152 27.80 -5.59 24.69
N GLY A 153 27.78 -6.32 25.81
CA GLY A 153 28.93 -7.11 26.26
C GLY A 153 29.32 -8.33 25.41
N LEU A 154 28.46 -8.86 24.53
CA LEU A 154 28.80 -10.00 23.68
C LEU A 154 29.61 -9.60 22.43
N GLU A 155 29.27 -8.48 21.80
CA GLU A 155 30.02 -7.96 20.64
C GLU A 155 31.45 -7.56 21.06
N GLU A 156 31.63 -7.01 22.26
CA GLU A 156 32.94 -6.70 22.84
C GLU A 156 33.78 -7.95 23.14
N SER A 157 33.15 -9.11 23.37
CA SER A 157 33.83 -10.38 23.65
C SER A 157 34.32 -11.13 22.39
N GLY A 158 34.07 -10.58 21.19
CA GLY A 158 34.41 -11.20 19.91
C GLY A 158 33.49 -12.34 19.47
N TRP A 159 32.41 -12.61 20.21
CA TRP A 159 31.43 -13.63 19.90
C TRP A 159 30.24 -13.04 19.13
N SER A 160 30.17 -13.29 17.82
CA SER A 160 28.99 -12.91 17.03
C SER A 160 27.92 -13.99 17.15
N LEU A 161 26.71 -13.60 17.54
CA LEU A 161 25.56 -14.49 17.46
C LEU A 161 25.21 -14.78 15.98
N PRO A 162 24.59 -15.94 15.67
CA PRO A 162 24.10 -16.23 14.33
C PRO A 162 23.17 -15.12 13.82
N SER A 163 23.43 -14.69 12.60
CA SER A 163 22.53 -13.83 11.85
C SER A 163 22.43 -14.31 10.42
N VAL A 164 21.23 -14.18 9.86
CA VAL A 164 20.99 -14.42 8.43
C VAL A 164 20.62 -13.07 7.83
N PRO A 165 21.37 -12.58 6.82
CA PRO A 165 21.03 -11.32 6.18
C PRO A 165 19.69 -11.42 5.47
N SER A 166 18.96 -10.32 5.42
CA SER A 166 17.75 -10.22 4.59
C SER A 166 18.12 -10.24 3.12
N LYS A 167 17.26 -10.84 2.29
CA LYS A 167 17.36 -10.73 0.83
C LYS A 167 16.41 -9.65 0.33
N PRO A 168 16.88 -8.68 -0.46
CA PRO A 168 16.01 -7.69 -1.07
C PRO A 168 14.98 -8.36 -1.99
N GLY A 169 13.87 -7.66 -2.24
CA GLY A 169 12.91 -8.07 -3.27
C GLY A 169 13.51 -8.01 -4.66
N ALA A 170 12.81 -8.63 -5.61
CA ALA A 170 13.15 -8.53 -7.01
C ALA A 170 12.72 -7.17 -7.57
N ASP A 171 13.52 -6.64 -8.50
CA ASP A 171 13.11 -5.50 -9.32
C ASP A 171 12.11 -5.97 -10.37
N LEU A 172 11.12 -5.13 -10.64
CA LEU A 172 10.08 -5.40 -11.64
C LEU A 172 10.16 -4.36 -12.75
N GLU A 173 10.42 -4.83 -13.96
CA GLU A 173 10.35 -4.02 -15.17
C GLU A 173 8.96 -4.14 -15.79
N LEU A 174 8.33 -3.01 -16.06
CA LEU A 174 6.98 -2.94 -16.63
C LEU A 174 7.07 -2.61 -18.12
N THR A 175 6.06 -3.02 -18.87
CA THR A 175 5.90 -2.67 -20.29
C THR A 175 5.46 -1.21 -20.51
N ILE A 176 5.25 -0.47 -19.43
CA ILE A 176 4.70 0.89 -19.44
C ILE A 176 5.77 1.85 -19.93
N ASP A 177 5.48 2.57 -21.01
CA ASP A 177 6.29 3.67 -21.48
C ASP A 177 5.95 4.92 -20.66
N TYR A 178 6.93 5.42 -19.90
CA TYR A 178 6.73 6.55 -18.98
C TYR A 178 6.33 7.85 -19.69
N GLU A 179 6.93 8.14 -20.85
CA GLU A 179 6.63 9.37 -21.59
C GLU A 179 5.24 9.29 -22.24
N LEU A 180 4.88 8.12 -22.78
CA LEU A 180 3.54 7.88 -23.30
C LEU A 180 2.48 7.93 -22.19
N GLN A 181 2.77 7.34 -21.02
CA GLN A 181 1.89 7.39 -19.86
C GLN A 181 1.63 8.83 -19.42
N LYS A 182 2.68 9.66 -19.35
CA LYS A 182 2.61 11.08 -19.01
C LYS A 182 1.80 11.88 -20.04
N ALA A 183 2.07 11.68 -21.32
CA ALA A 183 1.33 12.31 -22.41
C ALA A 183 -0.17 11.92 -22.39
N THR A 184 -0.45 10.63 -22.14
CA THR A 184 -1.83 10.11 -22.06
C THR A 184 -2.57 10.72 -20.87
N LYS A 185 -1.93 10.78 -19.69
CA LYS A 185 -2.51 11.43 -18.50
C LYS A 185 -2.81 12.90 -18.75
N ALA A 186 -1.89 13.64 -19.35
CA ALA A 186 -2.08 15.04 -19.70
C ALA A 186 -3.24 15.25 -20.69
N ALA A 187 -3.35 14.40 -21.72
CA ALA A 187 -4.44 14.45 -22.70
C ALA A 187 -5.81 14.07 -22.12
N PHE A 188 -5.82 13.29 -21.03
CA PHE A 188 -7.02 12.84 -20.34
C PHE A 188 -7.38 13.71 -19.11
N ALA A 189 -6.61 14.76 -18.82
CA ALA A 189 -6.82 15.62 -17.67
C ALA A 189 -8.23 16.25 -17.66
N GLY A 190 -8.87 16.27 -16.49
CA GLY A 190 -10.20 16.83 -16.29
C GLY A 190 -11.35 15.95 -16.81
N LYS A 191 -11.06 14.74 -17.31
CA LYS A 191 -12.07 13.79 -17.80
C LYS A 191 -12.32 12.68 -16.79
N ASN A 192 -13.51 12.11 -16.85
CA ASN A 192 -13.89 10.91 -16.10
C ASN A 192 -13.93 9.72 -17.06
N GLY A 193 -13.17 8.67 -16.76
CA GLY A 193 -13.11 7.46 -17.59
C GLY A 193 -11.74 6.79 -17.54
N SER A 194 -11.45 5.99 -18.55
CA SER A 194 -10.19 5.28 -18.68
C SER A 194 -9.62 5.32 -20.09
N VAL A 195 -8.31 5.12 -20.18
CA VAL A 195 -7.57 4.93 -21.43
C VAL A 195 -6.60 3.77 -21.22
N VAL A 196 -6.54 2.84 -22.17
CA VAL A 196 -5.53 1.78 -22.22
C VAL A 196 -4.88 1.82 -23.60
N VAL A 197 -3.56 1.92 -23.64
CA VAL A 197 -2.77 1.88 -24.86
C VAL A 197 -2.03 0.55 -24.91
N LEU A 198 -2.27 -0.20 -25.98
CA LEU A 198 -1.73 -1.54 -26.18
C LEU A 198 -0.83 -1.58 -27.41
N ASN A 199 0.21 -2.40 -27.35
CA ASN A 199 0.82 -2.93 -28.55
C ASN A 199 -0.03 -4.10 -29.06
N PRO A 200 -0.72 -4.00 -30.22
CA PRO A 200 -1.63 -5.05 -30.69
C PRO A 200 -0.90 -6.32 -31.14
N GLN A 201 0.40 -6.26 -31.41
CA GLN A 201 1.19 -7.41 -31.85
C GLN A 201 1.69 -8.26 -30.68
N THR A 202 1.98 -7.63 -29.53
CA THR A 202 2.55 -8.31 -28.35
C THR A 202 1.56 -8.43 -27.19
N GLY A 203 0.50 -7.61 -27.18
CA GLY A 203 -0.43 -7.48 -26.06
C GLY A 203 0.10 -6.65 -24.90
N GLU A 204 1.28 -6.02 -25.03
CA GLU A 204 1.89 -5.20 -23.99
C GLU A 204 1.04 -3.96 -23.68
N VAL A 205 0.91 -3.65 -22.40
CA VAL A 205 0.27 -2.40 -21.95
C VAL A 205 1.34 -1.33 -21.89
N LEU A 206 1.23 -0.32 -22.75
CA LEU A 206 2.19 0.77 -22.85
C LEU A 206 1.79 1.98 -22.00
N ALA A 207 0.48 2.18 -21.80
CA ALA A 207 -0.04 3.18 -20.87
C ALA A 207 -1.44 2.80 -20.39
N ALA A 208 -1.77 3.12 -19.14
CA ALA A 208 -3.08 2.92 -18.55
C ALA A 208 -3.44 4.12 -17.67
N VAL A 209 -4.59 4.75 -17.91
CA VAL A 209 -5.08 5.90 -17.15
C VAL A 209 -6.50 5.59 -16.68
N SER A 210 -6.78 5.83 -15.40
CA SER A 210 -8.12 5.81 -14.82
C SER A 210 -8.29 7.10 -14.04
N GLU A 211 -9.21 7.97 -14.48
CA GLU A 211 -9.46 9.26 -13.86
C GLU A 211 -10.96 9.44 -13.52
N PRO A 212 -11.30 10.24 -12.48
CA PRO A 212 -10.37 10.76 -11.48
C PRO A 212 -9.73 9.62 -10.67
N GLY A 213 -8.47 9.77 -10.26
CA GLY A 213 -7.77 8.87 -9.34
C GLY A 213 -7.65 9.41 -7.90
N PHE A 214 -6.70 8.87 -7.14
CA PHE A 214 -6.34 9.31 -5.79
C PHE A 214 -4.81 9.43 -5.61
N ASP A 215 -4.35 10.11 -4.56
CA ASP A 215 -2.92 10.14 -4.22
C ASP A 215 -2.51 8.86 -3.45
N PRO A 216 -1.63 8.01 -4.01
CA PRO A 216 -1.19 6.80 -3.31
C PRO A 216 -0.34 7.12 -2.06
N LYS A 217 0.28 8.30 -1.97
CA LYS A 217 1.02 8.73 -0.77
C LYS A 217 0.06 8.95 0.42
N MET A 218 -1.11 9.53 0.16
CA MET A 218 -2.16 9.68 1.16
C MET A 218 -2.65 8.32 1.68
N MET A 219 -2.78 7.33 0.78
CA MET A 219 -3.16 5.97 1.18
C MET A 219 -2.12 5.27 2.05
N GLN A 220 -0.82 5.49 1.80
CA GLN A 220 0.28 4.94 2.61
C GLN A 220 0.29 5.50 4.04
N GLN A 221 0.08 6.81 4.19
CA GLN A 221 0.19 7.52 5.48
C GLN A 221 -1.05 7.33 6.36
N GLY A 222 -2.17 6.95 5.76
CA GLY A 222 -3.48 6.91 6.38
C GLY A 222 -4.31 8.12 5.96
N VAL A 223 -5.48 7.84 5.42
CA VAL A 223 -6.39 8.85 4.87
C VAL A 223 -7.15 9.52 6.01
N SER A 224 -7.29 10.86 5.96
CA SER A 224 -8.12 11.58 6.92
C SER A 224 -9.60 11.20 6.75
N PRO A 225 -10.45 11.31 7.79
CA PRO A 225 -11.88 11.08 7.65
C PRO A 225 -12.54 11.97 6.58
N GLU A 226 -12.03 13.18 6.42
CA GLU A 226 -12.50 14.15 5.42
C GLU A 226 -12.14 13.70 4.00
N ASP A 227 -10.87 13.40 3.74
CA ASP A 227 -10.41 12.94 2.41
C ASP A 227 -11.04 11.59 2.05
N TRP A 228 -11.21 10.70 3.03
CA TRP A 228 -11.87 9.42 2.82
C TRP A 228 -13.33 9.60 2.42
N ARG A 229 -14.03 10.54 3.06
CA ARG A 229 -15.41 10.89 2.71
C ARG A 229 -15.48 11.50 1.30
N GLU A 230 -14.53 12.36 0.94
CA GLU A 230 -14.46 12.92 -0.41
C GLU A 230 -14.28 11.81 -1.46
N LEU A 231 -13.32 10.90 -1.27
CA LEU A 231 -13.08 9.79 -2.20
C LEU A 231 -14.27 8.84 -2.34
N THR A 232 -14.96 8.55 -1.23
CA THR A 232 -16.06 7.56 -1.21
C THR A 232 -17.39 8.13 -1.69
N LEU A 233 -17.68 9.41 -1.43
CA LEU A 233 -18.91 10.07 -1.87
C LEU A 233 -18.80 10.69 -3.27
N ASN A 234 -17.61 10.73 -3.86
CA ASN A 234 -17.43 11.30 -5.18
C ASN A 234 -18.20 10.48 -6.26
N PRO A 235 -19.09 11.12 -7.03
CA PRO A 235 -19.92 10.43 -8.04
C PRO A 235 -19.11 9.81 -9.18
N PHE A 236 -17.88 10.27 -9.41
CA PHE A 236 -16.97 9.76 -10.43
C PHE A 236 -16.13 8.56 -9.95
N LYS A 237 -16.36 8.08 -8.72
CA LYS A 237 -15.78 6.84 -8.17
C LYS A 237 -14.25 6.77 -8.33
N PRO A 238 -13.48 7.66 -7.68
CA PRO A 238 -12.03 7.72 -7.84
C PRO A 238 -11.27 6.51 -7.28
N LEU A 239 -11.90 5.69 -6.45
CA LEU A 239 -11.31 4.44 -5.94
C LEU A 239 -11.41 3.28 -6.93
N LEU A 240 -12.29 3.38 -7.93
CA LEU A 240 -12.49 2.35 -8.93
C LEU A 240 -11.44 2.49 -10.03
N ASP A 241 -10.70 1.41 -10.27
CA ASP A 241 -9.90 1.28 -11.48
C ASP A 241 -10.83 1.05 -12.68
N LYS A 242 -11.03 2.09 -13.48
CA LYS A 242 -11.90 2.06 -14.66
C LYS A 242 -11.24 1.36 -15.86
N THR A 243 -9.95 1.04 -15.80
CA THR A 243 -9.26 0.31 -16.88
C THR A 243 -9.55 -1.18 -16.84
N SER A 244 -9.68 -1.74 -15.64
CA SER A 244 -9.84 -3.18 -15.43
C SER A 244 -11.17 -3.58 -14.77
N GLY A 245 -11.73 -2.73 -13.91
CA GLY A 245 -12.98 -2.98 -13.17
C GLY A 245 -14.15 -2.07 -13.59
N GLY A 246 -13.97 -1.25 -14.62
CA GLY A 246 -15.02 -0.37 -15.13
C GLY A 246 -15.98 -1.12 -16.05
N GLU A 247 -17.27 -1.13 -15.70
CA GLU A 247 -18.32 -1.71 -16.54
C GLU A 247 -19.06 -0.60 -17.30
N PHE A 248 -18.88 -0.57 -18.62
CA PHE A 248 -19.51 0.39 -19.51
C PHE A 248 -20.14 -0.34 -20.69
N ALA A 249 -21.30 0.13 -21.15
CA ALA A 249 -21.86 -0.36 -22.41
C ALA A 249 -20.91 0.02 -23.56
N PRO A 250 -20.43 -0.94 -24.37
CA PRO A 250 -19.45 -0.65 -25.42
C PRO A 250 -20.03 0.23 -26.54
N GLY A 251 -21.36 0.21 -26.73
CA GLY A 251 -22.02 0.98 -27.76
C GLY A 251 -21.55 0.56 -29.16
N SER A 252 -21.42 1.54 -30.07
CA SER A 252 -21.13 1.25 -31.48
C SER A 252 -19.75 0.65 -31.75
N VAL A 253 -18.79 0.70 -30.81
CA VAL A 253 -17.47 0.08 -31.02
C VAL A 253 -17.54 -1.44 -31.15
N TYR A 254 -18.59 -2.07 -30.58
CA TYR A 254 -18.80 -3.51 -30.65
C TYR A 254 -19.32 -3.99 -32.02
N LYS A 255 -19.76 -3.07 -32.89
CA LYS A 255 -20.28 -3.42 -34.23
C LYS A 255 -19.26 -4.15 -35.09
N ALA A 256 -17.96 -3.85 -34.94
CA ALA A 256 -16.92 -4.56 -35.67
C ALA A 256 -16.92 -6.06 -35.35
N VAL A 257 -17.07 -6.41 -34.06
CA VAL A 257 -17.13 -7.81 -33.60
C VAL A 257 -18.37 -8.51 -34.16
N VAL A 258 -19.54 -7.88 -34.06
CA VAL A 258 -20.80 -8.44 -34.56
C VAL A 258 -20.80 -8.58 -36.08
N ALA A 259 -20.23 -7.61 -36.80
CA ALA A 259 -20.09 -7.67 -38.25
C ALA A 259 -19.18 -8.82 -38.70
N MET A 260 -18.03 -9.00 -38.04
CA MET A 260 -17.15 -10.15 -38.30
C MET A 260 -17.87 -11.48 -38.08
N ALA A 261 -18.59 -11.63 -36.97
CA ALA A 261 -19.39 -12.83 -36.71
C ALA A 261 -20.47 -13.06 -37.78
N GLY A 262 -21.15 -11.99 -38.23
CA GLY A 262 -22.16 -12.10 -39.28
C GLY A 262 -21.59 -12.53 -40.64
N LEU A 263 -20.37 -12.11 -40.98
CA LEU A 263 -19.65 -12.53 -42.19
C LEU A 263 -19.20 -14.01 -42.08
N GLU A 264 -18.65 -14.39 -40.92
CA GLU A 264 -18.18 -15.75 -40.62
C GLU A 264 -19.33 -16.77 -40.68
N GLU A 265 -20.48 -16.44 -40.09
CA GLU A 265 -21.69 -17.27 -40.09
C GLU A 265 -22.47 -17.16 -41.42
N HIS A 266 -21.95 -16.41 -42.40
CA HIS A 266 -22.55 -16.18 -43.72
C HIS A 266 -23.99 -15.64 -43.68
N VAL A 267 -24.38 -14.96 -42.60
CA VAL A 267 -25.69 -14.29 -42.47
C VAL A 267 -25.71 -12.97 -43.25
N ILE A 268 -24.53 -12.35 -43.41
CA ILE A 268 -24.28 -11.18 -44.26
C ILE A 268 -23.05 -11.42 -45.15
N ASP A 269 -22.87 -10.58 -46.18
CA ASP A 269 -21.69 -10.54 -47.05
C ASP A 269 -21.25 -9.08 -47.30
N GLU A 270 -20.09 -8.91 -47.94
CA GLU A 270 -19.46 -7.60 -48.19
C GLU A 270 -20.27 -6.67 -49.10
N ASN A 271 -21.15 -7.24 -49.94
CA ASN A 271 -21.96 -6.51 -50.92
C ASN A 271 -23.40 -6.31 -50.46
N ARG A 272 -23.79 -6.90 -49.32
CA ARG A 272 -25.14 -6.83 -48.79
C ARG A 272 -25.50 -5.41 -48.39
N THR A 273 -26.56 -4.89 -49.01
CA THR A 273 -27.12 -3.57 -48.68
C THR A 273 -28.49 -3.71 -48.02
N ILE A 274 -28.79 -2.80 -47.10
CA ILE A 274 -30.09 -2.72 -46.41
C ILE A 274 -30.54 -1.27 -46.44
N TYR A 275 -31.79 -1.02 -46.85
CA TYR A 275 -32.38 0.32 -46.76
C TYR A 275 -32.58 0.68 -45.27
N CYS A 276 -31.92 1.76 -44.83
CA CYS A 276 -31.98 2.24 -43.44
C CYS A 276 -32.78 3.55 -43.37
N PRO A 277 -34.09 3.52 -43.05
CA PRO A 277 -34.91 4.72 -42.92
C PRO A 277 -34.73 5.45 -41.56
N GLY A 278 -33.81 4.98 -40.71
CA GLY A 278 -33.54 5.54 -39.38
C GLY A 278 -34.21 4.80 -38.21
N TYR A 279 -34.99 3.75 -38.48
CA TYR A 279 -35.60 2.87 -37.47
C TYR A 279 -35.69 1.43 -38.00
N TYR A 280 -35.91 0.47 -37.10
CA TYR A 280 -36.16 -0.93 -37.42
C TYR A 280 -37.41 -1.40 -36.66
N ASN A 281 -38.39 -1.95 -37.37
CA ASN A 281 -39.58 -2.52 -36.75
C ASN A 281 -39.31 -3.98 -36.42
N LEU A 282 -39.30 -4.30 -35.12
CA LEU A 282 -39.31 -5.67 -34.62
C LEU A 282 -40.77 -6.05 -34.35
N GLY A 283 -41.28 -7.03 -35.08
CA GLY A 283 -42.67 -7.51 -34.98
C GLY A 283 -42.95 -8.30 -33.72
#